data_AF-A0A423X7N9-F1
#
_entry.id   AF-A0A423X7N9-F1
#
_cell.length_a   1.000
_cell.length_b   1.000
_cell.length_c   1.000
_cell.angle_alpha   90.00
_cell.angle_beta   90.00
_cell.angle_gamma   90.00
#
_symmetry.space_group_name_H-M   'P 1'
#
loop_
_entity.id
_entity.type
_entity.pdbx_description
1 polymer ?
#
loop_
_entity_poly.entity_id
_entity_poly.type
_entity_poly.pdbx_seq_one_letter_code
_entity_poly.pdbx_strand_id
1 'polypeptide(L)'
;MASTQTRGSDPEWTEEGGRSRKRACDVGNADEGEESDSEHQHKRARISDADDEQQYPKAIARSIPPLSTLFRPHNEKQEDTDLSMDEVPFCSSRCLRSLISDETTDPLCPNSAIHAQTHQRPTSAAELRTLARTCVALPSYIQAAQGTEDQPALLADDAKNAVYMHHYGASSALFKVRVGGYVLAAKAARAVHPIMEREVLQRLRLEGAVYKRLNTMQGHGVPVCLGLVDVSSPQRSHADHYGYIYNIAQFSAFLLLGWAGSSPYYIPTNVDVDQERARLARFRADVDCRLSQIHGLGILHGDAELRNIVVAIDGGDSASTVSLVDFERAITKGRFARRLARDCKGMDEKDVEQRFQQACEREKKHCLRCLDGWAERRIKRIVLLTEPSYFRSVRT
;
A
#
# COMPACT_ATOMS: atom_id res chain seq x y z
N MET A 1 72.35 -30.61 3.23
CA MET A 1 71.33 -31.61 3.62
C MET A 1 70.30 -30.87 4.48
N ALA A 2 69.25 -30.35 3.82
CA ALA A 2 67.82 -30.73 4.01
C ALA A 2 67.29 -30.34 5.42
N SER A 3 66.21 -29.57 5.62
CA SER A 3 64.99 -29.37 4.83
C SER A 3 64.16 -28.18 5.37
N THR A 4 63.69 -27.34 4.45
CA THR A 4 62.36 -26.69 4.32
C THR A 4 61.42 -26.51 5.54
N GLN A 5 61.08 -25.25 5.83
CA GLN A 5 59.77 -24.81 6.35
C GLN A 5 59.41 -23.43 5.78
N THR A 6 58.26 -23.33 5.11
CA THR A 6 57.73 -22.15 4.41
C THR A 6 56.57 -21.51 5.18
N ARG A 7 56.67 -20.20 5.47
CA ARG A 7 55.56 -19.24 5.66
C ARG A 7 54.80 -19.11 4.32
N GLY A 8 53.47 -19.02 4.17
CA GLY A 8 52.44 -18.35 4.95
C GLY A 8 52.36 -16.86 4.60
N SER A 9 51.33 -16.23 4.01
CA SER A 9 50.23 -16.54 3.09
C SER A 9 49.44 -15.22 2.96
N ASP A 10 49.29 -14.70 1.74
CA ASP A 10 48.28 -13.75 1.19
C ASP A 10 48.70 -13.51 -0.28
N PRO A 11 47.82 -13.14 -1.26
CA PRO A 11 46.44 -12.66 -1.14
C PRO A 11 45.44 -13.26 -2.17
N GLU A 12 44.20 -12.75 -2.12
CA GLU A 12 43.32 -12.43 -3.27
C GLU A 12 42.90 -13.55 -4.24
N TRP A 13 41.65 -14.02 -4.14
CA TRP A 13 40.93 -14.62 -5.27
C TRP A 13 39.42 -14.31 -5.26
N THR A 14 38.99 -13.77 -6.40
CA THR A 14 37.66 -13.70 -6.98
C THR A 14 37.05 -15.09 -7.21
N GLU A 15 35.73 -15.25 -7.04
CA GLU A 15 34.99 -16.34 -7.68
C GLU A 15 33.63 -15.86 -8.24
N GLU A 16 33.58 -15.79 -9.58
CA GLU A 16 32.40 -16.12 -10.36
C GLU A 16 32.17 -17.64 -10.34
N GLY A 17 30.91 -18.08 -10.44
CA GLY A 17 30.58 -19.34 -11.12
C GLY A 17 29.74 -20.35 -10.35
N GLY A 18 28.51 -20.54 -10.84
CA GLY A 18 28.02 -21.88 -11.12
C GLY A 18 27.05 -22.52 -10.14
N ARG A 19 25.75 -22.50 -10.49
CA ARG A 19 24.86 -23.63 -10.17
C ARG A 19 24.15 -24.14 -11.42
N SER A 20 24.64 -25.28 -11.88
CA SER A 20 24.00 -26.18 -12.82
C SER A 20 22.95 -27.04 -12.09
N ARG A 21 21.77 -27.24 -12.70
CA ARG A 21 21.14 -28.56 -12.92
C ARG A 21 19.85 -28.42 -13.73
N LYS A 22 19.97 -28.71 -15.03
CA LYS A 22 18.88 -29.12 -15.92
C LYS A 22 18.43 -30.55 -15.57
N ARG A 23 17.13 -30.82 -15.63
CA ARG A 23 16.59 -32.11 -16.06
C ARG A 23 15.49 -31.85 -17.09
N ALA A 24 15.58 -32.65 -18.15
CA ALA A 24 14.72 -32.69 -19.31
C ALA A 24 13.46 -33.53 -19.06
N CYS A 25 12.43 -33.25 -19.85
CA CYS A 25 11.60 -34.26 -20.49
C CYS A 25 11.07 -33.69 -21.82
N ASP A 26 11.59 -34.27 -22.90
CA ASP A 26 11.05 -34.23 -24.26
C ASP A 26 9.69 -34.91 -24.33
N VAL A 27 8.78 -34.36 -25.15
CA VAL A 27 7.96 -35.12 -26.11
C VAL A 27 7.74 -34.22 -27.32
N GLY A 28 8.20 -34.68 -28.49
CA GLY A 28 8.03 -34.02 -29.78
C GLY A 28 6.93 -34.63 -30.66
N ASN A 29 6.95 -34.15 -31.91
CA ASN A 29 6.12 -34.39 -33.10
C ASN A 29 4.83 -33.55 -33.17
N ALA A 30 4.74 -32.51 -34.02
CA ALA A 30 4.90 -32.40 -35.48
C ALA A 30 3.70 -32.98 -36.26
N ASP A 31 2.97 -32.10 -36.95
CA ASP A 31 2.45 -32.38 -38.29
C ASP A 31 2.23 -31.07 -39.06
N GLU A 32 2.64 -31.08 -40.32
CA GLU A 32 2.57 -30.00 -41.31
C GLU A 32 1.25 -30.07 -42.09
N GLY A 33 0.86 -28.98 -42.77
CA GLY A 33 -0.28 -28.98 -43.69
C GLY A 33 -0.53 -27.61 -44.32
N GLU A 34 -0.28 -27.55 -45.63
CA GLU A 34 -0.14 -26.41 -46.54
C GLU A 34 -1.47 -25.79 -47.05
N GLU A 35 -1.32 -24.65 -47.77
CA GLU A 35 -2.15 -24.14 -48.90
C GLU A 35 -3.60 -23.68 -48.61
N SER A 36 -4.23 -22.71 -49.30
CA SER A 36 -3.97 -21.89 -50.49
C SER A 36 -5.10 -20.84 -50.60
N ASP A 37 -4.81 -19.70 -51.23
CA ASP A 37 -5.64 -18.72 -51.98
C ASP A 37 -7.18 -18.71 -51.90
N SER A 38 -7.74 -17.50 -51.79
CA SER A 38 -8.55 -16.93 -52.90
C SER A 38 -8.93 -15.46 -52.66
N GLU A 39 -8.76 -14.68 -53.72
CA GLU A 39 -9.22 -13.30 -53.93
C GLU A 39 -10.74 -13.18 -53.80
N HIS A 40 -11.26 -11.98 -53.50
CA HIS A 40 -12.35 -11.37 -54.29
C HIS A 40 -12.43 -9.85 -54.06
N GLN A 41 -12.25 -9.11 -55.16
CA GLN A 41 -12.43 -7.68 -55.32
C GLN A 41 -13.92 -7.31 -55.33
N HIS A 42 -14.30 -6.16 -54.76
CA HIS A 42 -15.35 -5.32 -55.36
C HIS A 42 -15.07 -3.83 -55.19
N LYS A 43 -15.48 -3.12 -56.25
CA LYS A 43 -15.02 -1.80 -56.71
C LYS A 43 -15.88 -0.66 -56.14
N ARG A 44 -15.19 0.48 -55.92
CA ARG A 44 -15.57 1.91 -56.05
C ARG A 44 -17.05 2.29 -56.27
N ALA A 45 -17.47 3.34 -55.55
CA ALA A 45 -18.01 4.56 -56.15
C ALA A 45 -17.80 5.79 -55.24
N ARG A 46 -17.30 6.89 -55.81
CA ARG A 46 -17.30 8.27 -55.26
C ARG A 46 -18.53 8.99 -55.82
N ILE A 47 -19.24 9.79 -55.02
CA ILE A 47 -20.02 10.95 -55.48
C ILE A 47 -19.88 12.09 -54.44
N SER A 48 -19.87 13.30 -54.97
CA SER A 48 -19.47 14.63 -54.48
C SER A 48 -20.55 15.42 -53.71
N ASP A 49 -20.09 16.54 -53.16
CA ASP A 49 -20.76 17.66 -52.48
C ASP A 49 -22.02 18.22 -53.17
N ALA A 50 -22.95 18.75 -52.36
CA ALA A 50 -23.74 19.96 -52.64
C ALA A 50 -24.50 20.44 -51.39
N ASP A 51 -24.50 21.77 -51.22
CA ASP A 51 -25.16 22.60 -50.22
C ASP A 51 -26.69 22.47 -50.19
N ASP A 52 -27.32 22.71 -49.04
CA ASP A 52 -28.66 23.34 -49.03
C ASP A 52 -28.94 24.07 -47.70
N GLU A 53 -29.12 25.38 -47.81
CA GLU A 53 -29.67 26.27 -46.79
C GLU A 53 -31.17 25.99 -46.60
N GLN A 54 -31.62 25.80 -45.37
CA GLN A 54 -33.05 25.97 -45.05
C GLN A 54 -33.26 26.85 -43.82
N GLN A 55 -34.15 27.82 -44.04
CA GLN A 55 -34.39 29.01 -43.25
C GLN A 55 -35.81 28.97 -42.64
N TYR A 56 -35.99 29.75 -41.56
CA TYR A 56 -37.24 30.25 -40.91
C TYR A 56 -37.85 29.43 -39.75
N PRO A 57 -38.58 30.03 -38.76
CA PRO A 57 -39.00 31.43 -38.61
C PRO A 57 -38.76 32.10 -37.22
N LYS A 58 -39.05 33.41 -37.17
CA LYS A 58 -38.94 34.34 -36.03
C LYS A 58 -40.11 34.25 -35.03
N ALA A 59 -39.74 34.40 -33.75
CA ALA A 59 -40.39 35.11 -32.63
C ALA A 59 -41.79 34.69 -32.10
N ILE A 60 -41.81 34.26 -30.82
CA ILE A 60 -42.87 34.59 -29.85
C ILE A 60 -42.18 35.15 -28.60
N ALA A 61 -42.43 36.43 -28.33
CA ALA A 61 -41.95 37.16 -27.17
C ALA A 61 -42.69 36.68 -25.90
N ARG A 62 -41.92 36.28 -24.87
CA ARG A 62 -42.38 36.21 -23.49
C ARG A 62 -41.34 36.86 -22.58
N SER A 63 -41.82 37.72 -21.68
CA SER A 63 -41.09 38.75 -20.95
C SER A 63 -39.90 38.24 -20.13
N ILE A 64 -38.75 38.89 -20.30
CA ILE A 64 -37.58 38.78 -19.44
C ILE A 64 -37.75 39.79 -18.28
N PRO A 65 -37.64 39.40 -17.00
CA PRO A 65 -37.63 40.34 -15.89
C PRO A 65 -36.31 41.14 -15.87
N PRO A 66 -36.29 42.38 -15.33
CA PRO A 66 -35.15 43.28 -15.44
C PRO A 66 -33.89 42.72 -14.75
N LEU A 67 -32.73 43.01 -15.37
CA LEU A 67 -31.40 42.51 -15.05
C LEU A 67 -30.78 43.12 -13.76
N SER A 68 -31.60 43.34 -12.73
CA SER A 68 -31.21 43.95 -11.46
C SER A 68 -31.50 43.09 -10.22
N THR A 69 -31.95 41.84 -10.39
CA THR A 69 -32.15 40.86 -9.31
C THR A 69 -31.09 39.75 -9.25
N LEU A 70 -30.03 39.80 -10.07
CA LEU A 70 -28.95 38.79 -10.08
C LEU A 70 -27.72 39.11 -9.22
N PHE A 71 -27.74 40.17 -8.43
CA PHE A 71 -26.66 40.46 -7.47
C PHE A 71 -27.24 40.77 -6.10
N ARG A 72 -27.43 39.71 -5.31
CA ARG A 72 -27.49 39.81 -3.85
C ARG A 72 -26.11 39.38 -3.35
N PRO A 73 -25.38 40.20 -2.58
CA PRO A 73 -24.05 39.84 -2.12
C PRO A 73 -24.20 38.77 -1.03
N HIS A 74 -24.04 37.51 -1.40
CA HIS A 74 -23.67 36.49 -0.42
C HIS A 74 -22.21 36.74 -0.06
N ASN A 75 -22.03 37.58 0.95
CA ASN A 75 -20.77 37.68 1.66
C ASN A 75 -20.70 36.51 2.65
N GLU A 76 -20.54 35.30 2.11
CA GLU A 76 -19.97 34.19 2.86
C GLU A 76 -18.64 33.92 2.18
N LYS A 77 -17.60 34.53 2.73
CA LYS A 77 -16.24 34.03 2.53
C LYS A 77 -16.24 32.62 3.10
N GLN A 78 -16.48 31.64 2.24
CA GLN A 78 -16.04 30.29 2.45
C GLN A 78 -14.51 30.38 2.44
N GLU A 79 -13.93 30.61 3.61
CA GLU A 79 -12.53 30.30 3.87
C GLU A 79 -12.41 28.79 3.71
N ASP A 80 -12.28 28.35 2.46
CA ASP A 80 -11.69 27.06 2.12
C ASP A 80 -10.29 27.16 2.74
N THR A 81 -10.13 26.63 3.95
CA THR A 81 -8.82 26.51 4.58
C THR A 81 -8.05 25.55 3.69
N ASP A 82 -7.39 26.11 2.68
CA ASP A 82 -6.52 25.45 1.70
C ASP A 82 -5.21 25.06 2.40
N LEU A 83 -5.35 24.33 3.52
CA LEU A 83 -4.23 23.68 4.17
C LEU A 83 -3.70 22.65 3.17
N SER A 84 -2.39 22.69 2.93
CA SER A 84 -1.74 21.71 2.08
C SER A 84 -2.08 20.32 2.61
N MET A 85 -2.34 19.37 1.70
CA MET A 85 -2.61 17.97 2.05
C MET A 85 -1.53 17.37 2.96
N ASP A 86 -0.30 17.89 2.94
CA ASP A 86 0.78 17.53 3.87
C ASP A 86 0.49 17.88 5.32
N GLU A 87 -0.11 19.05 5.55
CA GLU A 87 -0.37 19.61 6.88
C GLU A 87 -1.62 19.03 7.53
N VAL A 88 -2.58 18.53 6.74
CA VAL A 88 -3.82 17.98 7.27
C VAL A 88 -3.57 16.63 7.96
N PRO A 89 -3.83 16.47 9.27
CA PRO A 89 -3.55 15.21 9.96
C PRO A 89 -4.46 14.07 9.46
N PHE A 90 -4.01 12.82 9.63
CA PHE A 90 -4.85 11.66 9.38
C PHE A 90 -6.02 11.59 10.37
N CYS A 91 -7.16 11.04 9.93
CA CYS A 91 -8.26 10.72 10.83
C CYS A 91 -7.85 9.63 11.82
N SER A 92 -8.36 9.72 13.05
CA SER A 92 -8.12 8.70 14.08
C SER A 92 -8.68 7.34 13.68
N SER A 93 -8.06 6.26 14.18
CA SER A 93 -8.54 4.89 13.96
C SER A 93 -9.99 4.71 14.41
N ARG A 94 -10.37 5.32 15.55
CA ARG A 94 -11.75 5.28 16.06
C ARG A 94 -12.72 5.95 15.10
N CYS A 95 -12.35 7.10 14.52
CA CYS A 95 -13.16 7.79 13.53
C CYS A 95 -13.37 6.95 12.25
N LEU A 96 -12.35 6.24 11.78
CA LEU A 96 -12.49 5.41 10.59
C LEU A 96 -13.28 4.13 10.88
N ARG A 97 -13.15 3.57 12.09
CA ARG A 97 -13.91 2.38 12.52
C ARG A 97 -15.41 2.65 12.59
N SER A 98 -15.82 3.90 12.87
CA SER A 98 -17.24 4.28 12.86
C SER A 98 -17.91 4.06 11.51
N LEU A 99 -17.15 4.09 10.40
CA LEU A 99 -17.66 3.79 9.05
C LEU A 99 -17.89 2.28 8.80
N ILE A 100 -17.43 1.41 9.70
CA ILE A 100 -17.56 -0.05 9.59
C ILE A 100 -18.64 -0.58 10.54
N SER A 101 -18.76 -0.02 11.74
CA SER A 101 -19.50 -0.63 12.86
C SER A 101 -20.69 0.19 13.36
N ASP A 102 -21.19 1.16 12.58
CA ASP A 102 -22.28 2.09 12.96
C ASP A 102 -22.06 2.77 14.32
N GLU A 103 -20.79 2.91 14.74
CA GLU A 103 -20.42 3.59 15.97
C GLU A 103 -20.47 5.12 15.78
N THR A 104 -20.44 5.87 16.88
CA THR A 104 -20.33 7.32 16.80
C THR A 104 -18.93 7.74 16.33
N THR A 105 -18.88 8.76 15.49
CA THR A 105 -17.62 9.37 15.03
C THR A 105 -16.83 9.86 16.23
N ASP A 106 -15.51 9.67 16.22
CA ASP A 106 -14.62 10.11 17.27
C ASP A 106 -14.59 11.65 17.38
N PRO A 107 -15.04 12.24 18.49
CA PRO A 107 -15.01 13.69 18.66
C PRO A 107 -13.59 14.24 18.78
N LEU A 108 -12.61 13.42 19.17
CA LEU A 108 -11.20 13.79 19.28
C LEU A 108 -10.45 13.67 17.95
N CYS A 109 -11.12 13.22 16.88
CA CYS A 109 -10.51 13.20 15.57
C CYS A 109 -10.12 14.61 15.14
N PRO A 110 -8.89 14.86 14.66
CA PRO A 110 -8.46 16.20 14.28
C PRO A 110 -9.26 16.76 13.09
N ASN A 111 -9.93 15.89 12.33
CA ASN A 111 -10.80 16.26 11.21
C ASN A 111 -12.29 16.27 11.57
N SER A 112 -12.66 16.19 12.87
CA SER A 112 -14.06 16.11 13.30
C SER A 112 -14.92 17.29 12.84
N ALA A 113 -14.37 18.51 12.84
CA ALA A 113 -15.04 19.70 12.32
C ALA A 113 -15.32 19.61 10.81
N ILE A 114 -14.34 19.13 10.04
CA ILE A 114 -14.47 18.95 8.58
C ILE A 114 -15.56 17.92 8.27
N HIS A 115 -15.59 16.82 9.03
CA HIS A 115 -16.65 15.82 8.92
C HIS A 115 -18.03 16.45 9.10
N ALA A 116 -18.22 17.30 10.11
CA ALA A 116 -19.51 17.93 10.42
C ALA A 116 -19.96 18.94 9.35
N GLN A 117 -19.02 19.61 8.69
CA GLN A 117 -19.29 20.60 7.64
C GLN A 117 -19.50 19.98 6.25
N THR A 118 -19.14 18.71 6.07
CA THR A 118 -19.25 18.04 4.77
C THR A 118 -20.72 17.66 4.50
N HIS A 119 -21.38 18.40 3.61
CA HIS A 119 -22.80 18.20 3.25
C HIS A 119 -23.15 16.78 2.78
N GLN A 120 -22.22 16.07 2.14
CA GLN A 120 -22.37 14.69 1.68
C GLN A 120 -21.35 13.78 2.37
N ARG A 121 -21.29 13.83 3.71
CA ARG A 121 -20.37 13.00 4.49
C ARG A 121 -20.71 11.52 4.29
N PRO A 122 -19.75 10.68 3.89
CA PRO A 122 -19.97 9.24 3.84
C PRO A 122 -20.23 8.72 5.26
N THR A 123 -21.26 7.90 5.38
CA THR A 123 -21.72 7.28 6.63
C THR A 123 -21.27 5.83 6.74
N SER A 124 -20.87 5.21 5.63
CA SER A 124 -20.36 3.84 5.59
C SER A 124 -19.07 3.71 4.78
N ALA A 125 -18.32 2.63 5.02
CA ALA A 125 -17.14 2.26 4.25
C ALA A 125 -17.48 1.98 2.76
N ALA A 126 -18.72 1.61 2.44
CA ALA A 126 -19.17 1.44 1.06
C ALA A 126 -19.32 2.79 0.34
N GLU A 127 -19.96 3.77 1.00
CA GLU A 127 -20.11 5.13 0.48
C GLU A 127 -18.75 5.81 0.29
N LEU A 128 -17.85 5.70 1.28
CA LEU A 128 -16.51 6.24 1.18
C LEU A 128 -15.76 5.66 -0.02
N ARG A 129 -15.86 4.34 -0.27
CA ARG A 129 -15.23 3.70 -1.44
C ARG A 129 -15.82 4.18 -2.76
N THR A 130 -17.14 4.40 -2.82
CA THR A 130 -17.80 4.94 -4.01
C THR A 130 -17.33 6.36 -4.29
N LEU A 131 -17.23 7.21 -3.26
CA LEU A 131 -16.71 8.56 -3.39
C LEU A 131 -15.22 8.57 -3.77
N ALA A 132 -14.42 7.72 -3.13
CA ALA A 132 -12.99 7.60 -3.43
C ALA A 132 -12.75 7.22 -4.90
N ARG A 133 -13.58 6.33 -5.48
CA ARG A 133 -13.48 5.95 -6.90
C ARG A 133 -13.64 7.15 -7.84
N THR A 134 -14.44 8.15 -7.47
CA THR A 134 -14.73 9.30 -8.34
C THR A 134 -13.88 10.53 -8.03
N CYS A 135 -13.42 10.70 -6.78
CA CYS A 135 -12.74 11.93 -6.36
C CYS A 135 -11.23 11.79 -6.09
N VAL A 136 -10.70 10.57 -6.03
CA VAL A 136 -9.25 10.32 -5.88
C VAL A 136 -8.66 10.07 -7.27
N ALA A 137 -7.83 11.02 -7.72
CA ALA A 137 -6.98 10.86 -8.89
C ALA A 137 -5.55 10.59 -8.41
N LEU A 138 -5.01 9.41 -8.72
CA LEU A 138 -3.61 9.10 -8.43
C LEU A 138 -2.76 9.44 -9.66
N PRO A 139 -1.54 10.00 -9.48
CA PRO A 139 -0.68 10.37 -10.59
C PRO A 139 -0.19 9.14 -11.36
N SER A 140 0.08 9.32 -12.65
CA SER A 140 0.84 8.35 -13.44
C SER A 140 2.31 8.34 -13.01
N TYR A 141 3.04 7.25 -13.26
CA TYR A 141 4.45 7.13 -12.92
C TYR A 141 5.27 6.45 -14.02
N ILE A 142 6.55 6.83 -14.14
CA ILE A 142 7.54 6.15 -14.95
C ILE A 142 8.09 4.97 -14.16
N GLN A 143 8.13 3.80 -14.79
CA GLN A 143 8.80 2.64 -14.25
C GLN A 143 10.32 2.72 -14.44
N ALA A 144 11.09 2.51 -13.36
CA ALA A 144 12.51 2.17 -13.47
C ALA A 144 12.69 0.76 -14.08
N ALA A 145 13.86 0.46 -14.65
CA ALA A 145 14.14 -0.85 -15.24
C ALA A 145 13.84 -1.99 -14.26
N GLN A 146 13.38 -3.14 -14.78
CA GLN A 146 12.86 -4.25 -13.98
C GLN A 146 13.80 -4.66 -12.83
N GLY A 147 13.24 -4.78 -11.63
CA GLY A 147 13.92 -5.40 -10.49
C GLY A 147 14.50 -4.45 -9.45
N THR A 148 14.34 -3.13 -9.61
CA THR A 148 14.74 -2.20 -8.56
C THR A 148 13.57 -1.87 -7.62
N GLU A 149 13.83 -1.96 -6.31
CA GLU A 149 13.01 -1.30 -5.29
C GLU A 149 13.27 0.20 -5.35
N ASP A 150 13.14 0.84 -6.51
CA ASP A 150 13.30 2.29 -6.63
C ASP A 150 11.95 3.00 -6.54
N GLN A 151 12.02 4.24 -6.04
CA GLN A 151 10.90 5.16 -5.94
C GLN A 151 10.28 5.37 -7.32
N PRO A 152 8.93 5.29 -7.46
CA PRO A 152 8.29 5.58 -8.73
C PRO A 152 8.52 7.04 -9.09
N ALA A 153 9.00 7.30 -10.32
CA ALA A 153 9.14 8.66 -10.83
C ALA A 153 7.76 9.16 -11.28
N LEU A 154 7.07 9.89 -10.40
CA LEU A 154 5.73 10.41 -10.69
C LEU A 154 5.79 11.45 -11.83
N LEU A 155 4.80 11.39 -12.73
CA LEU A 155 4.73 12.24 -13.93
C LEU A 155 3.91 13.52 -13.74
N ALA A 156 3.31 13.69 -12.57
CA ALA A 156 2.54 14.86 -12.19
C ALA A 156 2.73 15.13 -10.69
N ASP A 157 2.64 16.41 -10.32
CA ASP A 157 2.58 16.84 -8.93
C ASP A 157 1.32 16.28 -8.24
N ASP A 158 1.32 16.33 -6.91
CA ASP A 158 0.25 15.80 -6.07
C ASP A 158 -1.14 16.26 -6.52
N ALA A 159 -2.09 15.33 -6.56
CA ALA A 159 -3.46 15.66 -6.89
C ALA A 159 -4.12 16.38 -5.70
N LYS A 160 -5.10 17.25 -5.98
CA LYS A 160 -5.86 18.01 -4.95
C LYS A 160 -6.34 17.17 -3.74
N ASN A 161 -6.60 15.87 -3.96
CA ASN A 161 -7.09 14.95 -2.94
C ASN A 161 -6.15 13.76 -2.67
N ALA A 162 -4.93 13.74 -3.21
CA ALA A 162 -3.97 12.65 -3.04
C ALA A 162 -2.52 13.14 -3.14
N VAL A 163 -1.75 12.91 -2.07
CA VAL A 163 -0.31 13.21 -2.00
C VAL A 163 0.48 11.92 -1.86
N TYR A 164 1.61 11.80 -2.54
CA TYR A 164 2.49 10.65 -2.39
C TYR A 164 3.28 10.69 -1.06
N MET A 165 3.28 9.59 -0.31
CA MET A 165 3.91 9.55 1.03
C MET A 165 5.38 9.10 1.02
N HIS A 166 6.03 9.01 -0.13
CA HIS A 166 7.41 8.51 -0.27
C HIS A 166 7.65 7.10 0.31
N HIS A 167 6.58 6.34 0.52
CA HIS A 167 6.62 4.94 0.92
C HIS A 167 6.18 4.07 -0.26
N TYR A 168 7.01 3.12 -0.64
CA TYR A 168 6.71 2.15 -1.68
C TYR A 168 7.25 0.77 -1.30
N GLY A 169 6.59 -0.26 -1.81
CA GLY A 169 7.06 -1.64 -1.77
C GLY A 169 7.22 -2.17 -3.19
N ALA A 170 7.57 -3.45 -3.29
CA ALA A 170 7.76 -4.12 -4.58
C ALA A 170 6.52 -4.08 -5.50
N SER A 171 5.32 -3.99 -4.92
CA SER A 171 4.03 -4.13 -5.61
C SER A 171 3.08 -2.93 -5.45
N SER A 172 3.44 -1.94 -4.63
CA SER A 172 2.53 -0.87 -4.23
C SER A 172 3.21 0.44 -3.87
N ALA A 173 2.46 1.53 -3.95
CA ALA A 173 2.86 2.86 -3.47
C ALA A 173 1.81 3.38 -2.48
N LEU A 174 2.25 4.15 -1.48
CA LEU A 174 1.37 4.70 -0.45
C LEU A 174 1.07 6.18 -0.71
N PHE A 175 -0.20 6.53 -0.66
CA PHE A 175 -0.69 7.89 -0.81
C PHE A 175 -1.48 8.32 0.43
N LYS A 176 -1.43 9.60 0.76
CA LYS A 176 -2.33 10.26 1.70
C LYS A 176 -3.49 10.83 0.90
N VAL A 177 -4.71 10.40 1.20
CA VAL A 177 -5.89 10.79 0.43
C VAL A 177 -6.94 11.46 1.30
N ARG A 178 -7.67 12.42 0.72
CA ARG A 178 -8.82 13.08 1.35
C ARG A 178 -10.11 12.75 0.60
N VAL A 179 -11.06 12.12 1.28
CA VAL A 179 -12.32 11.63 0.70
C VAL A 179 -13.48 11.98 1.62
N GLY A 180 -14.38 12.86 1.17
CA GLY A 180 -15.59 13.21 1.94
C GLY A 180 -15.30 13.73 3.35
N GLY A 181 -14.22 14.51 3.50
CA GLY A 181 -13.74 15.05 4.78
C GLY A 181 -12.83 14.12 5.58
N TYR A 182 -12.72 12.83 5.21
CA TYR A 182 -11.81 11.89 5.86
C TYR A 182 -10.42 11.92 5.23
N VAL A 183 -9.37 11.90 6.05
CA VAL A 183 -7.97 11.79 5.63
C VAL A 183 -7.40 10.45 6.05
N LEU A 184 -6.90 9.67 5.10
CA LEU A 184 -6.49 8.29 5.30
C LEU A 184 -5.37 7.89 4.33
N ALA A 185 -4.80 6.71 4.51
CA ALA A 185 -3.80 6.15 3.62
C ALA A 185 -4.45 5.32 2.51
N ALA A 186 -3.90 5.39 1.30
CA ALA A 186 -4.27 4.57 0.15
C ALA A 186 -3.05 3.78 -0.32
N LYS A 187 -3.08 2.46 -0.14
CA LYS A 187 -2.06 1.54 -0.65
C LYS A 187 -2.44 1.15 -2.08
N ALA A 188 -1.77 1.74 -3.06
CA ALA A 188 -2.12 1.63 -4.47
C ALA A 188 -1.30 0.56 -5.19
N ALA A 189 -1.97 -0.30 -5.96
CA ALA A 189 -1.38 -1.36 -6.76
C ALA A 189 -0.51 -0.79 -7.88
N ARG A 190 0.73 -1.26 -7.96
CA ARG A 190 1.73 -0.85 -8.94
C ARG A 190 1.93 -1.99 -9.93
N ALA A 191 1.37 -1.85 -11.14
CA ALA A 191 1.50 -2.84 -12.19
C ALA A 191 1.81 -2.19 -13.53
N VAL A 192 2.70 -2.82 -14.30
CA VAL A 192 3.25 -2.24 -15.55
C VAL A 192 3.05 -3.15 -16.76
N HIS A 193 2.39 -4.28 -16.57
CA HIS A 193 1.96 -5.14 -17.66
C HIS A 193 0.62 -5.79 -17.30
N PRO A 194 -0.30 -6.02 -18.24
CA PRO A 194 -1.59 -6.64 -17.96
C PRO A 194 -1.51 -7.97 -17.20
N ILE A 195 -0.45 -8.75 -17.44
CA ILE A 195 -0.20 -10.01 -16.72
C ILE A 195 0.15 -9.75 -15.25
N MET A 196 1.08 -8.84 -14.98
CA MET A 196 1.47 -8.46 -13.61
C MET A 196 0.33 -7.75 -12.87
N GLU A 197 -0.48 -6.97 -13.59
CA GLU A 197 -1.65 -6.30 -13.02
C GLU A 197 -2.61 -7.30 -12.38
N ARG A 198 -2.91 -8.40 -13.05
CA ARG A 198 -3.77 -9.44 -12.48
C ARG A 198 -3.21 -9.99 -11.17
N GLU A 199 -1.90 -10.26 -11.12
CA GLU A 199 -1.26 -10.78 -9.91
C GLU A 199 -1.23 -9.77 -8.77
N VAL A 200 -0.83 -8.52 -9.04
CA VAL A 200 -0.77 -7.45 -8.03
C VAL A 200 -2.17 -7.13 -7.49
N LEU A 201 -3.17 -7.00 -8.37
CA LEU A 201 -4.56 -6.82 -7.96
C LEU A 201 -5.08 -8.01 -7.17
N GLN A 202 -4.69 -9.23 -7.54
CA GLN A 202 -5.03 -10.41 -6.75
C GLN A 202 -4.43 -10.32 -5.35
N ARG A 203 -3.14 -9.99 -5.20
CA ARG A 203 -2.50 -9.82 -3.89
C ARG A 203 -3.18 -8.76 -3.04
N LEU A 204 -3.50 -7.59 -3.63
CA LEU A 204 -4.20 -6.52 -2.93
C LEU A 204 -5.62 -6.95 -2.47
N ARG A 205 -6.34 -7.74 -3.28
CA ARG A 205 -7.62 -8.36 -2.88
C ARG A 205 -7.46 -9.35 -1.72
N LEU A 206 -6.38 -10.12 -1.70
CA LEU A 206 -6.09 -11.06 -0.61
C LEU A 206 -5.76 -10.34 0.68
N GLU A 207 -4.94 -9.29 0.60
CA GLU A 207 -4.63 -8.42 1.73
C GLU A 207 -5.92 -7.80 2.31
N GLY A 208 -6.79 -7.24 1.47
CA GLY A 208 -8.10 -6.75 1.90
C GLY A 208 -8.97 -7.83 2.58
N ALA A 209 -8.91 -9.08 2.12
CA ALA A 209 -9.61 -10.20 2.75
C ALA A 209 -9.00 -10.62 4.11
N VAL A 210 -7.70 -10.43 4.29
CA VAL A 210 -7.02 -10.63 5.58
C VAL A 210 -7.46 -9.58 6.59
N TYR A 211 -7.49 -8.30 6.21
CA TYR A 211 -8.00 -7.24 7.08
C TYR A 211 -9.45 -7.50 7.55
N LYS A 212 -10.33 -7.98 6.66
CA LYS A 212 -11.70 -8.39 7.04
C LYS A 212 -11.73 -9.47 8.13
N ARG A 213 -10.77 -10.40 8.12
CA ARG A 213 -10.65 -11.44 9.15
C ARG A 213 -10.05 -10.89 10.45
N LEU A 214 -9.26 -9.82 10.36
CA LEU A 214 -8.68 -9.10 11.50
C LEU A 214 -9.61 -8.01 12.04
N ASN A 215 -10.92 -8.10 11.80
CA ASN A 215 -11.91 -7.08 12.18
C ASN A 215 -11.79 -6.66 13.66
N THR A 216 -11.57 -7.62 14.57
CA THR A 216 -11.45 -7.38 16.01
C THR A 216 -10.16 -6.65 16.42
N MET A 217 -9.18 -6.56 15.53
CA MET A 217 -7.88 -5.91 15.78
C MET A 217 -7.75 -4.54 15.10
N GLN A 218 -8.67 -4.19 14.20
CA GLN A 218 -8.58 -2.95 13.42
C GLN A 218 -8.65 -1.72 14.33
N GLY A 219 -7.65 -0.86 14.19
CA GLY A 219 -7.49 0.38 14.96
C GLY A 219 -6.71 0.25 16.26
N HIS A 220 -6.31 -0.96 16.67
CA HIS A 220 -5.53 -1.16 17.91
C HIS A 220 -4.34 -2.11 17.74
N GLY A 221 -4.34 -3.00 16.74
CA GLY A 221 -3.20 -3.87 16.42
C GLY A 221 -2.88 -3.96 14.92
N VAL A 222 -3.81 -3.51 14.07
CA VAL A 222 -3.64 -3.38 12.62
C VAL A 222 -4.40 -2.14 12.13
N PRO A 223 -4.04 -1.56 10.98
CA PRO A 223 -4.79 -0.47 10.37
C PRO A 223 -6.28 -0.78 10.21
N VAL A 224 -7.13 0.24 10.32
CA VAL A 224 -8.53 0.14 9.90
C VAL A 224 -8.58 0.04 8.38
N CYS A 225 -9.05 -1.08 7.84
CA CYS A 225 -9.26 -1.24 6.41
C CYS A 225 -10.72 -0.96 6.03
N LEU A 226 -10.92 0.05 5.18
CA LEU A 226 -12.23 0.44 4.64
C LEU A 226 -12.53 -0.27 3.30
N GLY A 227 -11.55 -1.02 2.81
CA GLY A 227 -11.68 -1.93 1.68
C GLY A 227 -11.04 -1.44 0.40
N LEU A 228 -11.14 -2.30 -0.62
CA LEU A 228 -10.54 -2.09 -1.93
C LEU A 228 -11.41 -1.17 -2.78
N VAL A 229 -10.76 -0.21 -3.43
CA VAL A 229 -11.31 0.61 -4.51
C VAL A 229 -10.65 0.16 -5.81
N ASP A 230 -11.46 -0.33 -6.74
CA ASP A 230 -11.04 -0.66 -8.09
C ASP A 230 -11.38 0.54 -9.00
N VAL A 231 -10.36 1.15 -9.59
CA VAL A 231 -10.43 2.33 -10.47
C VAL A 231 -10.27 1.90 -11.94
N SER A 232 -10.11 0.61 -12.20
CA SER A 232 -9.96 0.08 -13.55
C SER A 232 -11.24 0.36 -14.35
N SER A 233 -11.17 1.32 -15.27
CA SER A 233 -12.23 1.52 -16.26
C SER A 233 -12.33 0.27 -17.16
N PRO A 234 -13.53 -0.27 -17.44
CA PRO A 234 -13.74 -1.27 -18.48
C PRO A 234 -13.40 -0.75 -19.89
N GLN A 235 -13.28 0.57 -20.07
CA GLN A 235 -12.97 1.27 -21.33
C GLN A 235 -11.58 1.89 -21.27
N ARG A 236 -10.57 1.09 -20.94
CA ARG A 236 -9.17 1.50 -21.14
C ARG A 236 -8.92 1.73 -22.62
N SER A 237 -8.77 3.01 -22.99
CA SER A 237 -8.68 3.48 -24.38
C SER A 237 -7.33 3.15 -25.00
N HIS A 238 -7.19 3.29 -26.32
CA HIS A 238 -5.92 3.12 -27.06
C HIS A 238 -4.72 3.89 -26.47
N ALA A 239 -4.94 4.93 -25.64
CA ALA A 239 -3.89 5.64 -24.92
C ALA A 239 -3.15 4.77 -23.89
N ASP A 240 -3.79 3.76 -23.32
CA ASP A 240 -3.16 2.83 -22.37
C ASP A 240 -2.15 1.91 -23.08
N HIS A 241 -2.33 1.66 -24.38
CA HIS A 241 -1.36 0.91 -25.20
C HIS A 241 -0.05 1.68 -25.39
N TYR A 242 -0.13 3.01 -25.54
CA TYR A 242 1.06 3.87 -25.65
C TYR A 242 1.77 4.09 -24.31
N GLY A 243 1.07 4.05 -23.18
CA GLY A 243 1.69 4.11 -21.85
C GLY A 243 2.75 3.02 -21.65
N TYR A 244 2.46 1.78 -22.09
CA TYR A 244 3.43 0.68 -22.05
C TYR A 244 4.66 0.90 -22.93
N ILE A 245 4.52 1.60 -24.07
CA ILE A 245 5.64 1.92 -24.97
C ILE A 245 6.63 2.88 -24.30
N TYR A 246 6.13 3.75 -23.41
CA TYR A 246 6.93 4.77 -22.72
C TYR A 246 7.21 4.45 -21.23
N ASN A 247 6.96 3.22 -20.77
CA ASN A 247 7.07 2.82 -19.36
C ASN A 247 6.23 3.69 -18.40
N ILE A 248 5.13 4.27 -18.89
CA ILE A 248 4.20 5.07 -18.11
C ILE A 248 3.08 4.15 -17.62
N ALA A 249 2.93 4.05 -16.31
CA ALA A 249 1.92 3.21 -15.67
C ALA A 249 0.98 4.03 -14.77
N GLN A 250 -0.20 3.46 -14.53
CA GLN A 250 -1.23 4.03 -13.66
C GLN A 250 -1.51 3.11 -12.48
N PHE A 251 -2.04 3.68 -11.40
CA PHE A 251 -2.54 2.92 -10.26
C PHE A 251 -3.98 2.48 -10.50
N SER A 252 -4.20 1.19 -10.72
CA SER A 252 -5.52 0.67 -11.12
C SER A 252 -6.46 0.31 -9.99
N ALA A 253 -5.92 0.10 -8.78
CA ALA A 253 -6.70 -0.11 -7.58
C ALA A 253 -5.91 0.33 -6.35
N PHE A 254 -6.62 0.64 -5.26
CA PHE A 254 -5.99 0.95 -3.99
C PHE A 254 -6.83 0.47 -2.80
N LEU A 255 -6.14 0.08 -1.73
CA LEU A 255 -6.74 -0.29 -0.45
C LEU A 255 -6.78 0.94 0.46
N LEU A 256 -7.97 1.30 0.94
CA LEU A 256 -8.15 2.39 1.90
C LEU A 256 -7.86 1.91 3.32
N LEU A 257 -6.85 2.50 3.95
CA LEU A 257 -6.32 2.12 5.26
C LEU A 257 -6.24 3.35 6.18
N GLY A 258 -6.53 3.15 7.46
CA GLY A 258 -6.17 4.13 8.50
C GLY A 258 -4.66 4.26 8.63
N TRP A 259 -4.19 5.44 9.01
CA TRP A 259 -2.78 5.63 9.32
C TRP A 259 -2.43 4.93 10.62
N ALA A 260 -1.49 3.99 10.56
CA ALA A 260 -1.13 3.13 11.70
C ALA A 260 0.07 3.65 12.50
N GLY A 261 0.64 4.80 12.12
CA GLY A 261 1.75 5.42 12.82
C GLY A 261 3.06 5.34 12.05
N SER A 262 4.14 5.67 12.76
CA SER A 262 5.47 5.82 12.16
C SER A 262 6.40 4.67 12.51
N SER A 263 7.47 4.55 11.74
CA SER A 263 8.49 3.54 12.00
C SER A 263 9.14 3.71 13.39
N PRO A 264 9.45 2.61 14.11
CA PRO A 264 10.08 2.66 15.43
C PRO A 264 11.55 3.13 15.40
N TYR A 265 12.13 3.38 14.22
CA TYR A 265 13.52 3.82 14.09
C TYR A 265 13.81 5.20 14.66
N TYR A 266 12.80 6.05 14.89
CA TYR A 266 13.02 7.38 15.47
C TYR A 266 13.77 7.32 16.80
N ILE A 267 14.85 8.09 16.94
CA ILE A 267 15.66 8.22 18.16
C ILE A 267 15.45 9.64 18.68
N PRO A 268 14.77 9.85 19.81
CA PRO A 268 14.78 11.14 20.48
C PRO A 268 16.21 11.46 20.94
N THR A 269 16.63 12.71 20.82
CA THR A 269 17.86 13.19 21.44
C THR A 269 17.62 13.33 22.95
N ASN A 270 18.51 12.80 23.79
CA ASN A 270 18.44 12.79 25.26
C ASN A 270 17.51 11.75 25.91
N VAL A 271 17.50 10.50 25.41
CA VAL A 271 16.81 9.41 26.12
C VAL A 271 17.75 8.74 27.11
N ASP A 272 17.28 8.57 28.35
CA ASP A 272 17.94 7.76 29.36
C ASP A 272 17.99 6.27 28.93
N VAL A 273 19.14 5.63 29.13
CA VAL A 273 19.38 4.26 28.64
C VAL A 273 18.44 3.26 29.29
N ASP A 274 18.17 3.40 30.60
CA ASP A 274 17.31 2.49 31.34
C ASP A 274 15.84 2.72 30.96
N GLN A 275 15.43 3.97 30.76
CA GLN A 275 14.12 4.31 30.23
C GLN A 275 13.90 3.71 28.84
N GLU A 276 14.90 3.76 27.95
CA GLU A 276 14.78 3.17 26.62
C GLU A 276 14.77 1.64 26.68
N ARG A 277 15.54 1.01 27.56
CA ARG A 277 15.46 -0.45 27.78
C ARG A 277 14.06 -0.86 28.22
N ALA A 278 13.46 -0.13 29.16
CA ALA A 278 12.10 -0.39 29.61
C ALA A 278 11.07 -0.17 28.48
N ARG A 279 11.24 0.87 27.65
CA ARG A 279 10.39 1.11 26.48
C ARG A 279 10.49 -0.01 25.45
N LEU A 280 11.70 -0.46 25.13
CA LEU A 280 11.95 -1.55 24.18
C LEU A 280 11.42 -2.90 24.69
N ALA A 281 11.51 -3.15 26.00
CA ALA A 281 10.92 -4.34 26.61
C ALA A 281 9.38 -4.36 26.48
N ARG A 282 8.72 -3.22 26.73
CA ARG A 282 7.27 -3.07 26.51
C ARG A 282 6.91 -3.23 25.03
N PHE A 283 7.63 -2.54 24.15
CA PHE A 283 7.44 -2.63 22.70
C PHE A 283 7.55 -4.08 22.20
N ARG A 284 8.55 -4.82 22.69
CA ARG A 284 8.72 -6.25 22.38
C ARG A 284 7.53 -7.09 22.86
N ALA A 285 7.05 -6.86 24.08
CA ALA A 285 5.88 -7.55 24.63
C ALA A 285 4.60 -7.24 23.83
N ASP A 286 4.45 -6.00 23.37
CA ASP A 286 3.32 -5.60 22.53
C ASP A 286 3.36 -6.28 21.16
N VAL A 287 4.52 -6.31 20.49
CA VAL A 287 4.70 -7.03 19.21
C VAL A 287 4.40 -8.53 19.37
N ASP A 288 4.91 -9.14 20.44
CA ASP A 288 4.63 -10.54 20.80
C ASP A 288 3.11 -10.78 20.92
N CYS A 289 2.43 -9.94 21.71
CA CYS A 289 0.99 -9.99 21.93
C CYS A 289 0.21 -9.84 20.62
N ARG A 290 0.54 -8.85 19.78
CA ARG A 290 -0.15 -8.62 18.49
C ARG A 290 0.03 -9.78 17.52
N LEU A 291 1.23 -10.35 17.42
CA LEU A 291 1.45 -11.53 16.59
C LEU A 291 0.64 -12.73 17.10
N SER A 292 0.61 -12.96 18.40
CA SER A 292 -0.21 -14.01 19.00
C SER A 292 -1.70 -13.83 18.71
N GLN A 293 -2.22 -12.60 18.73
CA GLN A 293 -3.60 -12.30 18.36
C GLN A 293 -3.88 -12.59 16.88
N ILE A 294 -2.99 -12.15 15.97
CA ILE A 294 -3.09 -12.42 14.52
C ILE A 294 -3.08 -13.93 14.24
N HIS A 295 -2.15 -14.67 14.88
CA HIS A 295 -2.03 -16.12 14.76
C HIS A 295 -3.27 -16.83 15.30
N GLY A 296 -3.82 -16.37 16.43
CA GLY A 296 -5.06 -16.88 17.01
C GLY A 296 -6.29 -16.70 16.11
N LEU A 297 -6.29 -15.68 15.24
CA LEU A 297 -7.30 -15.49 14.19
C LEU A 297 -7.06 -16.35 12.94
N GLY A 298 -6.09 -17.27 12.99
CA GLY A 298 -5.78 -18.19 11.90
C GLY A 298 -5.14 -17.49 10.70
N ILE A 299 -4.32 -16.47 10.96
CA ILE A 299 -3.57 -15.72 9.95
C ILE A 299 -2.08 -15.84 10.26
N LEU A 300 -1.29 -16.19 9.26
CA LEU A 300 0.16 -16.07 9.26
C LEU A 300 0.51 -14.79 8.48
N HIS A 301 1.33 -13.89 9.04
CA HIS A 301 1.62 -12.60 8.40
C HIS A 301 2.44 -12.77 7.12
N GLY A 302 3.37 -13.72 7.11
CA GLY A 302 4.29 -14.02 6.02
C GLY A 302 5.42 -13.01 5.83
N ASP A 303 5.42 -11.89 6.58
CA ASP A 303 6.38 -10.80 6.48
C ASP A 303 6.49 -9.98 7.79
N ALA A 304 6.44 -10.65 8.95
CA ALA A 304 6.51 -10.02 10.26
C ALA A 304 7.94 -9.53 10.57
N GLU A 305 8.37 -8.48 9.87
CA GLU A 305 9.67 -7.83 10.02
C GLU A 305 9.52 -6.43 10.60
N LEU A 306 10.60 -5.89 11.15
CA LEU A 306 10.59 -4.59 11.83
C LEU A 306 10.09 -3.43 10.93
N ARG A 307 10.30 -3.51 9.60
CA ARG A 307 9.77 -2.53 8.63
C ARG A 307 8.23 -2.49 8.59
N ASN A 308 7.58 -3.58 8.96
CA ASN A 308 6.13 -3.76 8.95
C ASN A 308 5.51 -3.63 10.34
N ILE A 309 6.29 -3.11 11.30
CA ILE A 309 5.82 -2.78 12.64
C ILE A 309 5.90 -1.27 12.78
N VAL A 310 4.76 -0.64 13.07
CA VAL A 310 4.64 0.81 13.24
C VAL A 310 4.07 1.14 14.62
N VAL A 311 4.35 2.35 15.06
CA VAL A 311 3.94 2.86 16.36
C VAL A 311 3.10 4.12 16.14
N ALA A 312 1.84 4.05 16.53
CA ALA A 312 0.96 5.21 16.60
C ALA A 312 1.10 5.91 17.95
N ILE A 313 1.05 7.23 17.92
CA ILE A 313 0.90 8.07 19.10
C ILE A 313 -0.50 8.66 18.99
N ASP A 314 -1.48 8.05 19.65
CA ASP A 314 -2.83 8.59 19.66
C ASP A 314 -2.85 9.78 20.63
N GLY A 315 -3.24 10.97 20.13
CA GLY A 315 -3.10 12.27 20.80
C GLY A 315 -4.02 12.51 22.01
N GLY A 316 -4.17 11.53 22.89
CA GLY A 316 -4.95 11.65 24.13
C GLY A 316 -4.41 10.77 25.27
N ASP A 317 -3.87 9.60 24.96
CA ASP A 317 -3.27 8.70 25.95
C ASP A 317 -1.78 8.52 25.63
N SER A 318 -0.92 8.70 26.62
CA SER A 318 0.54 8.59 26.48
C SER A 318 1.04 7.17 26.11
N ALA A 319 0.13 6.22 25.85
CA ALA A 319 0.45 4.87 25.46
C ALA A 319 0.55 4.77 23.93
N SER A 320 1.77 4.58 23.45
CA SER A 320 2.03 4.30 22.04
C SER A 320 1.40 2.95 21.64
N THR A 321 0.63 2.92 20.55
CA THR A 321 -0.03 1.70 20.08
C THR A 321 0.81 1.03 18.99
N VAL A 322 1.18 -0.24 19.20
CA VAL A 322 1.87 -1.06 18.20
C VAL A 322 0.87 -1.62 17.19
N SER A 323 1.13 -1.38 15.91
CA SER A 323 0.37 -1.95 14.80
C SER A 323 1.26 -2.70 13.82
N LEU A 324 0.78 -3.84 13.32
CA LEU A 324 1.39 -4.56 12.21
C LEU A 324 0.72 -4.14 10.90
N VAL A 325 1.52 -3.94 9.87
CA VAL A 325 1.10 -3.47 8.54
C VAL A 325 1.61 -4.40 7.45
N ASP A 326 1.14 -4.18 6.23
CA ASP A 326 1.55 -4.92 5.03
C ASP A 326 1.27 -6.44 5.07
N PHE A 327 0.00 -6.79 4.89
CA PHE A 327 -0.45 -8.19 4.86
C PHE A 327 -0.44 -8.78 3.44
N GLU A 328 0.34 -8.24 2.51
CA GLU A 328 0.41 -8.74 1.12
C GLU A 328 0.82 -10.22 1.06
N ARG A 329 1.76 -10.61 1.92
CA ARG A 329 2.31 -11.98 2.00
C ARG A 329 1.53 -12.90 2.94
N ALA A 330 0.47 -12.40 3.56
CA ALA A 330 -0.26 -13.12 4.59
C ALA A 330 -1.03 -14.32 4.04
N ILE A 331 -1.10 -15.37 4.85
CA ILE A 331 -1.72 -16.63 4.51
C ILE A 331 -2.72 -17.00 5.60
N THR A 332 -3.97 -17.22 5.20
CA THR A 332 -4.99 -17.75 6.10
C THR A 332 -4.78 -19.24 6.35
N LYS A 333 -5.14 -19.75 7.53
CA LYS A 333 -5.12 -21.18 7.87
C LYS A 333 -5.78 -22.04 6.80
N GLY A 334 -6.91 -21.60 6.24
CA GLY A 334 -7.58 -22.29 5.13
C GLY A 334 -6.76 -22.32 3.82
N ARG A 335 -6.02 -21.26 3.49
CA ARG A 335 -5.09 -21.26 2.33
C ARG A 335 -3.85 -22.10 2.62
N PHE A 336 -3.36 -22.08 3.85
CA PHE A 336 -2.25 -22.89 4.31
C PHE A 336 -2.57 -24.39 4.18
N ALA A 337 -3.73 -24.81 4.69
CA ALA A 337 -4.25 -26.18 4.54
C ALA A 337 -4.33 -26.62 3.08
N ARG A 338 -4.88 -25.78 2.19
CA ARG A 338 -4.96 -26.07 0.75
C ARG A 338 -3.60 -26.14 0.04
N ARG A 339 -2.57 -25.45 0.55
CA ARG A 339 -1.20 -25.60 0.03
C ARG A 339 -0.63 -26.94 0.48
N LEU A 340 -0.72 -27.25 1.78
CA LEU A 340 -0.26 -28.53 2.31
C LEU A 340 -0.92 -29.74 1.65
N ALA A 341 -2.23 -29.69 1.39
CA ALA A 341 -2.95 -30.79 0.74
C ALA A 341 -2.50 -31.05 -0.72
N ARG A 342 -1.92 -30.05 -1.39
CA ARG A 342 -1.34 -30.23 -2.74
C ARG A 342 0.03 -30.89 -2.68
N ASP A 343 0.80 -30.56 -1.64
CA ASP A 343 2.19 -31.03 -1.49
C ASP A 343 2.27 -32.38 -0.76
N CYS A 344 1.27 -32.74 0.06
CA CYS A 344 1.21 -33.94 0.88
C CYS A 344 -0.18 -34.59 0.79
N LYS A 345 -0.27 -35.83 0.30
CA LYS A 345 -1.53 -36.60 0.26
C LYS A 345 -1.82 -37.22 1.64
N GLY A 346 -3.08 -37.19 2.07
CA GLY A 346 -3.56 -37.97 3.22
C GLY A 346 -3.28 -37.39 4.61
N MET A 347 -2.99 -36.09 4.71
CA MET A 347 -2.87 -35.42 6.02
C MET A 347 -4.23 -35.24 6.68
N ASP A 348 -4.30 -35.52 7.98
CA ASP A 348 -5.50 -35.24 8.77
C ASP A 348 -5.57 -33.74 9.18
N GLU A 349 -6.71 -33.34 9.75
CA GLU A 349 -6.92 -31.95 10.19
C GLU A 349 -6.00 -31.55 11.35
N LYS A 350 -5.61 -32.50 12.22
CA LYS A 350 -4.72 -32.24 13.36
C LYS A 350 -3.29 -31.96 12.90
N ASP A 351 -2.83 -32.67 11.88
CA ASP A 351 -1.52 -32.47 11.26
C ASP A 351 -1.44 -31.08 10.61
N VAL A 352 -2.50 -30.67 9.92
CA VAL A 352 -2.60 -29.32 9.33
C VAL A 352 -2.53 -28.25 10.43
N GLU A 353 -3.27 -28.46 11.53
CA GLU A 353 -3.24 -27.51 12.64
C GLU A 353 -1.88 -27.43 13.30
N GLN A 354 -1.25 -28.58 13.57
CA GLN A 354 0.06 -28.63 14.17
C GLN A 354 1.10 -27.92 13.28
N ARG A 355 1.07 -28.15 11.96
CA ARG A 355 1.98 -27.47 11.02
C ARG A 355 1.71 -25.97 10.93
N PHE A 356 0.45 -25.55 11.00
CA PHE A 356 0.09 -24.13 11.03
C PHE A 356 0.64 -23.47 12.30
N GLN A 357 0.42 -24.08 13.46
CA GLN A 357 0.94 -23.59 14.73
C GLN A 357 2.48 -23.52 14.71
N GLN A 358 3.17 -24.53 14.18
CA GLN A 358 4.62 -24.48 14.01
C GLN A 358 5.07 -23.34 13.09
N ALA A 359 4.31 -23.02 12.03
CA ALA A 359 4.62 -21.89 11.17
C ALA A 359 4.46 -20.55 11.90
N CYS A 360 3.38 -20.39 12.67
CA CYS A 360 3.14 -19.24 13.54
C CYS A 360 4.27 -19.04 14.55
N GLU A 361 4.65 -20.10 15.28
CA GLU A 361 5.77 -20.05 16.24
C GLU A 361 7.09 -19.69 15.57
N ARG A 362 7.38 -20.23 14.37
CA ARG A 362 8.59 -19.87 13.61
C ARG A 362 8.60 -18.40 13.21
N GLU A 363 7.49 -17.89 12.68
CA GLU A 363 7.34 -16.48 12.31
C GLU A 363 7.56 -15.58 13.52
N LYS A 364 6.85 -15.85 14.62
CA LYS A 364 6.97 -15.10 15.88
C LYS A 364 8.39 -15.11 16.42
N LYS A 365 9.02 -16.30 16.52
CA LYS A 365 10.40 -16.43 17.01
C LYS A 365 11.38 -15.71 16.10
N HIS A 366 11.17 -15.70 14.78
CA HIS A 366 12.02 -14.95 13.86
C HIS A 366 11.88 -13.44 14.06
N CYS A 367 10.64 -12.93 14.07
CA CYS A 367 10.34 -11.52 14.29
C CYS A 367 10.97 -11.00 15.58
N LEU A 368 10.72 -11.68 16.71
CA LEU A 368 11.23 -11.26 18.02
C LEU A 368 12.75 -11.28 18.09
N ARG A 369 13.43 -12.26 17.46
CA ARG A 369 14.90 -12.25 17.39
C ARG A 369 15.45 -11.06 16.61
N CYS A 370 14.82 -10.72 15.48
CA CYS A 370 15.22 -9.56 14.69
C CYS A 370 15.00 -8.25 15.46
N LEU A 371 13.90 -8.17 16.21
CA LEU A 371 13.57 -7.05 17.09
C LEU A 371 14.58 -6.92 18.24
N ASP A 372 14.92 -8.02 18.91
CA ASP A 372 15.91 -8.07 20.00
C ASP A 372 17.28 -7.57 19.49
N GLY A 373 17.74 -8.08 18.34
CA GLY A 373 18.99 -7.63 17.74
C GLY A 373 18.99 -6.14 17.33
N TRP A 374 17.85 -5.62 16.86
CA TRP A 374 17.70 -4.19 16.60
C TRP A 374 17.74 -3.36 17.89
N ALA A 375 17.01 -3.79 18.93
CA ALA A 375 16.95 -3.14 20.23
C ALA A 375 18.34 -3.05 20.88
N GLU A 376 19.14 -4.12 20.80
CA GLU A 376 20.52 -4.13 21.29
C GLU A 376 21.41 -3.12 20.55
N ARG A 377 21.35 -3.08 19.21
CA ARG A 377 22.10 -2.11 18.40
C ARG A 377 21.69 -0.68 18.74
N ARG A 378 20.40 -0.46 18.97
CA ARG A 378 19.85 0.84 19.34
C ARG A 378 20.37 1.31 20.71
N ILE A 379 20.34 0.45 21.73
CA ILE A 379 20.89 0.77 23.05
C ILE A 379 22.39 1.07 22.96
N LYS A 380 23.16 0.25 22.24
CA LYS A 380 24.59 0.51 22.01
C LYS A 380 24.83 1.89 21.39
N ARG A 381 24.00 2.28 20.42
CA ARG A 381 24.09 3.60 19.78
C ARG A 381 23.79 4.74 20.74
N ILE A 382 22.77 4.61 21.58
CA ILE A 382 22.43 5.63 22.59
C ILE A 382 23.57 5.80 23.59
N VAL A 383 24.12 4.70 24.11
CA VAL A 383 25.27 4.72 25.03
C VAL A 383 26.47 5.44 24.40
N LEU A 384 26.81 5.13 23.14
CA LEU A 384 27.91 5.80 22.44
C LEU A 384 27.69 7.31 22.26
N LEU A 385 26.43 7.74 22.09
CA LEU A 385 26.08 9.15 21.93
C LEU A 385 26.03 9.92 23.26
N THR A 386 25.86 9.22 24.39
CA THR A 386 25.82 9.81 25.73
C THR A 386 27.17 9.79 26.45
N GLU A 387 28.18 9.08 25.93
CA GLU A 387 29.53 9.08 26.51
C GLU A 387 30.29 10.41 26.26
N PRO A 388 30.87 11.05 27.31
CA PRO A 388 31.60 12.32 27.20
C PRO A 388 32.85 12.28 26.30
N SER A 389 33.39 11.08 26.04
CA SER A 389 34.61 10.83 25.27
C SER A 389 34.43 11.16 23.78
N TYR A 390 33.22 11.05 23.23
CA TYR A 390 32.95 11.32 21.81
C TYR A 390 33.06 12.82 21.46
N PHE A 391 32.73 13.71 22.40
CA PHE A 391 32.84 15.16 22.21
C PHE A 391 34.27 15.71 22.30
N ARG A 392 35.24 14.92 22.77
CA ARG A 392 36.66 15.32 22.80
C ARG A 392 37.42 15.09 21.49
N SER A 393 36.89 14.28 20.58
CA SER A 393 37.58 13.94 19.32
C SER A 393 37.21 14.86 18.13
N VAL A 394 36.23 15.75 18.29
CA VAL A 394 35.78 16.67 17.21
C VAL A 394 36.22 18.11 17.48
N ARG A 395 37.01 18.34 18.54
CA ARG A 395 37.63 19.63 18.87
C ARG A 395 39.13 19.46 19.11
N THR A 396 39.86 19.02 18.09
CA THR A 396 41.32 19.18 18.00
C THR A 396 41.70 19.44 16.57
#